data_AF-A0A813BBZ5-F1
#
_entry.id   AF-A0A813BBZ5-F1
#
_cell.length_a   1.000
_cell.length_b   1.000
_cell.length_c   1.000
_cell.angle_alpha   90.00
_cell.angle_beta   90.00
_cell.angle_gamma   90.00
#
_symmetry.space_group_name_H-M   'P 1'
#
loop_
_entity.id
_entity.type
_entity.pdbx_description
1 polymer ?
#
loop_
_entity_poly.entity_id
_entity_poly.type
_entity_poly.pdbx_seq_one_letter_code
_entity_poly.pdbx_strand_id
1 'polypeptide(L)'
;MAVKAQFLLLIALLAQCAFADVLPPDECEAEDQGSCSLGLLQSRAAAIPSLPCAAGQSRPSSGHPCFPCVAGTYGKDGLDCRACRAGSFSWQRGATSAETCETCPAGTWSSQVGATSANACMACPMGRWSN
;
A
#
# COMPACT_ATOMS: atom_id res chain seq x y z
N MET A 1 -37.81 -32.35 36.99
CA MET A 1 -37.29 -32.44 35.62
C MET A 1 -37.15 -31.05 34.97
N ALA A 2 -36.59 -30.05 35.67
CA ALA A 2 -36.45 -28.67 35.15
C ALA A 2 -34.98 -28.19 35.04
N VAL A 3 -34.03 -28.91 35.65
CA VAL A 3 -32.61 -28.48 35.70
C VAL A 3 -31.85 -28.81 34.41
N LYS A 4 -32.31 -29.80 33.62
CA LYS A 4 -31.64 -30.25 32.39
C LYS A 4 -31.87 -29.31 31.19
N ALA A 5 -32.96 -28.53 31.21
CA ALA A 5 -33.26 -27.53 30.18
C ALA A 5 -32.46 -26.22 30.39
N GLN A 6 -32.21 -25.83 31.64
CA GLN A 6 -31.42 -24.64 31.96
C GLN A 6 -29.94 -24.80 31.56
N PHE A 7 -29.40 -26.02 31.64
CA PHE A 7 -28.00 -26.31 31.30
C PHE A 7 -27.74 -26.31 29.79
N LEU A 8 -28.73 -26.67 28.97
CA LEU A 8 -28.63 -26.65 27.51
C LEU A 8 -28.67 -25.22 26.93
N LEU A 9 -29.37 -24.29 27.58
CA LEU A 9 -29.41 -22.88 27.18
C LEU A 9 -28.07 -22.14 27.43
N LEU A 10 -27.34 -22.53 28.49
CA LEU A 10 -26.01 -21.97 28.80
C LEU A 10 -24.91 -22.46 27.85
N ILE A 11 -25.03 -23.68 27.30
CA ILE A 11 -24.06 -24.22 26.33
C ILE A 11 -24.27 -23.61 24.93
N ALA A 12 -25.52 -23.26 24.58
CA ALA A 12 -25.86 -22.64 23.30
C ALA A 12 -25.37 -21.17 23.18
N LEU A 13 -25.29 -20.44 24.29
CA LEU A 13 -24.77 -19.05 24.33
C LEU A 13 -23.24 -18.96 24.27
N LEU A 14 -22.52 -20.06 24.51
CA LEU A 14 -21.05 -20.09 24.46
C LEU A 14 -20.49 -20.66 23.14
N ALA A 15 -21.34 -21.14 22.24
CA ALA A 15 -20.93 -21.89 21.04
C ALA A 15 -20.93 -21.07 19.72
N GLN A 16 -21.11 -19.75 19.77
CA GLN A 16 -21.24 -18.91 18.56
C GLN A 16 -19.95 -18.28 18.04
N CYS A 17 -18.78 -18.67 18.56
CA CYS A 17 -17.50 -18.06 18.12
C CYS A 17 -16.46 -19.05 17.59
N ALA A 18 -16.84 -20.27 17.21
CA ALA A 18 -15.90 -21.19 16.57
C ALA A 18 -16.56 -21.84 15.36
N PHE A 19 -15.88 -21.71 14.21
CA PHE A 19 -16.18 -22.29 12.90
C PHE A 19 -17.07 -21.47 11.96
N ALA A 20 -16.41 -20.58 11.22
CA ALA A 20 -16.65 -20.45 9.78
C ALA A 20 -15.30 -20.23 9.07
N ASP A 21 -14.80 -21.30 8.44
CA ASP A 21 -13.87 -21.29 7.30
C ASP A 21 -14.42 -20.40 6.17
N VAL A 22 -13.67 -19.37 5.74
CA VAL A 22 -13.74 -18.73 4.41
C VAL A 22 -12.38 -18.04 4.20
N LEU A 23 -11.47 -18.56 3.36
CA LEU A 23 -11.21 -18.15 1.96
C LEU A 23 -10.56 -16.74 1.79
N PRO A 24 -9.97 -16.42 0.62
CA PRO A 24 -8.61 -15.89 0.38
C PRO A 24 -8.34 -14.41 0.73
N PRO A 25 -7.04 -14.00 0.81
CA PRO A 25 -6.61 -12.65 1.15
C PRO A 25 -6.68 -11.62 -0.01
N ASP A 26 -7.73 -11.64 -0.83
CA ASP A 26 -7.82 -10.79 -2.04
C ASP A 26 -9.01 -9.82 -2.10
N GLU A 27 -9.77 -9.65 -1.01
CA GLU A 27 -10.80 -8.60 -0.97
C GLU A 27 -10.61 -7.71 0.27
N CYS A 28 -9.68 -6.78 0.16
CA CYS A 28 -9.80 -5.48 0.85
C CYS A 28 -10.85 -4.67 0.10
N GLU A 29 -12.13 -5.01 0.26
CA GLU A 29 -13.19 -4.07 -0.04
C GLU A 29 -13.10 -2.92 0.97
N ALA A 30 -12.70 -1.78 0.44
CA ALA A 30 -12.89 -0.49 1.08
C ALA A 30 -14.40 -0.28 1.23
N GLU A 31 -14.91 -0.24 2.47
CA GLU A 31 -15.96 0.68 2.90
C GLU A 31 -15.97 0.70 4.44
N ASP A 32 -15.85 1.91 4.98
CA ASP A 32 -16.21 2.31 6.34
C ASP A 32 -15.21 2.16 7.51
N GLN A 33 -15.27 3.18 8.35
CA GLN A 33 -14.18 3.71 9.13
C GLN A 33 -13.98 2.97 10.46
N GLY A 34 -12.82 2.34 10.58
CA GLY A 34 -12.01 2.34 11.80
C GLY A 34 -12.63 1.69 13.05
N SER A 35 -12.35 0.40 13.25
CA SER A 35 -12.09 -0.14 14.60
C SER A 35 -11.42 -1.52 14.53
N CYS A 36 -10.25 -1.65 15.14
CA CYS A 36 -9.84 -2.89 15.78
C CYS A 36 -8.82 -2.58 16.89
N SER A 37 -9.18 -2.96 18.11
CA SER A 37 -8.37 -3.00 19.32
C SER A 37 -8.24 -4.48 19.69
N LEU A 38 -7.18 -5.03 20.28
CA LEU A 38 -5.99 -4.51 20.94
C LEU A 38 -5.00 -5.71 20.99
N GLY A 39 -3.74 -5.53 20.62
CA GLY A 39 -2.71 -6.52 20.92
C GLY A 39 -1.58 -6.62 19.91
N LEU A 40 -0.42 -6.04 20.28
CA LEU A 40 0.91 -6.20 19.71
C LEU A 40 1.24 -5.39 18.43
N LEU A 41 1.88 -4.24 18.66
CA LEU A 41 3.12 -3.72 18.01
C LEU A 41 3.43 -4.02 16.53
N GLN A 42 2.45 -4.32 15.69
CA GLN A 42 2.61 -4.45 14.25
C GLN A 42 1.47 -3.68 13.55
N SER A 43 1.84 -2.52 13.01
CA SER A 43 1.32 -1.99 11.74
C SER A 43 -0.05 -1.29 11.70
N ARG A 44 -0.63 -0.86 12.82
CA ARG A 44 -1.82 0.01 12.78
C ARG A 44 -1.46 1.49 12.91
N ALA A 45 -1.03 2.10 11.80
CA ALA A 45 -1.00 3.55 11.65
C ALA A 45 -2.42 4.07 11.36
N ALA A 46 -3.33 3.92 12.32
CA ALA A 46 -4.58 4.67 12.31
C ALA A 46 -4.25 6.10 12.78
N ALA A 47 -4.01 6.97 11.80
CA ALA A 47 -4.11 8.43 11.83
C ALA A 47 -3.94 9.13 13.19
N ILE A 48 -2.76 8.99 13.81
CA ILE A 48 -2.32 10.01 14.77
C ILE A 48 -1.86 11.20 13.93
N PRO A 49 -2.41 12.42 14.07
CA PRO A 49 -2.04 13.56 13.24
C PRO A 49 -0.54 13.92 13.32
N SER A 50 0.15 13.44 14.35
CA SER A 50 1.57 13.62 14.61
C SER A 50 2.50 12.48 14.17
N LEU A 51 1.97 11.34 13.70
CA LEU A 51 2.82 10.24 13.22
C LEU A 51 3.07 10.40 11.71
N PRO A 52 4.34 10.47 11.25
CA PRO A 52 4.64 10.49 9.82
C PRO A 52 4.22 9.15 9.17
N CYS A 53 3.84 9.18 7.89
CA CYS A 53 3.53 7.94 7.19
C CYS A 53 4.77 7.04 7.10
N ALA A 54 4.55 5.75 6.95
CA ALA A 54 5.65 4.83 6.66
C ALA A 54 6.25 5.13 5.27
N ALA A 55 7.50 4.71 5.05
CA ALA A 55 8.12 4.74 3.73
C ALA A 55 7.22 4.02 2.70
N GLY A 56 7.14 4.56 1.49
CA GLY A 56 6.23 4.11 0.44
C GLY A 56 4.86 4.76 0.46
N GLN A 57 4.58 5.65 1.42
CA GLN A 57 3.32 6.36 1.52
C GLN A 57 3.55 7.88 1.57
N SER A 58 2.50 8.66 1.28
CA SER A 58 2.51 10.11 1.43
C SER A 58 1.20 10.59 2.03
N ARG A 59 1.24 11.79 2.62
CA ARG A 59 0.06 12.48 3.09
C ARG A 59 0.07 13.92 2.56
N PRO A 60 -0.91 14.31 1.73
CA PRO A 60 -0.94 15.66 1.16
C PRO A 60 -1.21 16.76 2.21
N SER A 61 -1.93 16.43 3.30
CA SER A 61 -2.33 17.42 4.31
C SER A 61 -2.47 16.80 5.71
N SER A 62 -2.22 17.58 6.75
CA SER A 62 -2.41 17.15 8.14
C SER A 62 -3.90 16.87 8.46
N GLY A 63 -4.31 15.61 8.36
CA GLY A 63 -5.70 15.18 8.55
C GLY A 63 -6.17 14.13 7.53
N HIS A 64 -5.40 13.88 6.47
CA HIS A 64 -5.69 12.81 5.51
C HIS A 64 -5.09 11.46 5.93
N PRO A 65 -5.67 10.33 5.49
CA PRO A 65 -5.02 9.04 5.61
C PRO A 65 -3.74 9.01 4.76
N CYS A 66 -2.81 8.12 5.12
CA CYS A 66 -1.61 7.89 4.31
C CYS A 66 -2.01 7.11 3.04
N PHE A 67 -1.59 7.61 1.89
CA PHE A 67 -1.82 6.96 0.61
C PHE A 67 -0.52 6.34 0.10
N PRO A 68 -0.55 5.14 -0.47
CA PRO A 68 0.64 4.55 -1.10
C PRO A 68 1.07 5.42 -2.29
N CYS A 69 2.38 5.56 -2.48
CA CYS A 69 2.93 6.22 -3.66
C CYS A 69 2.47 5.50 -4.93
N VAL A 70 2.03 6.27 -5.91
CA VAL A 70 1.65 5.73 -7.21
C VAL A 70 2.91 5.25 -7.95
N ALA A 71 2.71 4.38 -8.95
CA ALA A 71 3.79 3.99 -9.85
C ALA A 71 4.49 5.23 -10.42
N GLY A 72 5.80 5.15 -10.64
CA GLY A 72 6.63 6.27 -11.05
C GLY A 72 7.03 7.22 -9.92
N THR A 73 6.58 6.98 -8.68
CA THR A 73 6.92 7.82 -7.53
C THR A 73 7.35 6.97 -6.33
N TYR A 74 8.26 7.50 -5.51
CA TYR A 74 8.79 6.85 -4.33
C TYR A 74 8.82 7.80 -3.13
N GLY A 75 8.57 7.30 -1.93
CA GLY A 75 8.54 8.09 -0.71
C GLY A 75 9.41 7.46 0.38
N LYS A 76 10.51 8.12 0.77
CA LYS A 76 11.35 7.63 1.87
C LYS A 76 10.80 8.03 3.24
N ASP A 77 10.29 9.25 3.32
CA ASP A 77 10.01 9.92 4.60
C ASP A 77 8.51 9.97 4.95
N GLY A 78 7.64 9.36 4.13
CA GLY A 78 6.20 9.33 4.41
C GLY A 78 5.46 10.66 4.20
N LEU A 79 6.19 11.72 3.83
CA LEU A 79 5.64 13.07 3.70
C LEU A 79 5.19 13.32 2.26
N ASP A 80 6.05 13.01 1.29
CA ASP A 80 5.82 13.31 -0.12
C ASP A 80 6.38 12.19 -1.00
N CYS A 81 5.70 11.92 -2.12
CA CYS A 81 6.13 10.95 -3.11
C CYS A 81 6.94 11.66 -4.19
N ARG A 82 8.24 11.42 -4.23
CA ARG A 82 9.15 11.97 -5.24
C ARG A 82 9.06 11.16 -6.51
N ALA A 83 8.90 11.83 -7.64
CA ALA A 83 8.88 11.16 -8.93
C ALA A 83 10.27 10.62 -9.33
N CYS A 84 10.27 9.49 -10.03
CA CYS A 84 11.46 8.97 -10.71
C CYS A 84 11.99 9.99 -11.72
N ARG A 85 13.31 10.10 -11.83
CA ARG A 85 13.94 11.03 -12.79
C ARG A 85 13.63 10.60 -14.23
N ALA A 86 13.69 11.57 -15.14
CA ALA A 86 13.67 11.27 -16.57
C ALA A 86 14.79 10.27 -16.91
N GLY A 87 14.50 9.35 -17.83
CA GLY A 87 15.34 8.19 -18.13
C GLY A 87 15.07 6.97 -17.26
N SER A 88 14.24 7.08 -16.22
CA SER A 88 13.85 5.96 -15.36
C SER A 88 12.34 5.85 -15.22
N PHE A 89 11.87 4.64 -14.93
CA PHE A 89 10.48 4.31 -14.69
C PHE A 89 10.35 3.44 -13.43
N SER A 90 9.19 3.46 -12.78
CA SER A 90 8.89 2.51 -11.72
C SER A 90 7.46 2.03 -11.86
N TRP A 91 7.28 0.71 -11.93
CA TRP A 91 5.96 0.08 -11.97
C TRP A 91 5.43 -0.25 -10.57
N GLN A 92 6.29 -0.16 -9.55
CA GLN A 92 5.98 -0.56 -8.19
C GLN A 92 5.18 0.54 -7.49
N ARG A 93 3.98 0.20 -7.00
CA ARG A 93 3.22 1.05 -6.08
C ARG A 93 3.81 0.94 -4.67
N GLY A 94 3.83 2.05 -3.95
CA GLY A 94 4.36 2.11 -2.60
C GLY A 94 5.90 2.04 -2.53
N ALA A 95 6.58 2.49 -3.58
CA ALA A 95 8.03 2.50 -3.62
C ALA A 95 8.63 3.33 -2.48
N THR A 96 9.59 2.76 -1.76
CA THR A 96 10.22 3.39 -0.58
C THR A 96 11.48 4.18 -0.92
N SER A 97 12.09 3.90 -2.06
CA SER A 97 13.37 4.48 -2.47
C SER A 97 13.46 4.67 -3.98
N ALA A 98 14.39 5.53 -4.40
CA ALA A 98 14.69 5.77 -5.81
C ALA A 98 15.28 4.54 -6.52
N GLU A 99 15.72 3.53 -5.78
CA GLU A 99 16.29 2.29 -6.34
C GLU A 99 15.22 1.45 -7.05
N THR A 100 13.95 1.64 -6.70
CA THR A 100 12.81 1.06 -7.43
C THR A 100 12.55 1.74 -8.78
N CYS A 101 13.23 2.86 -9.07
CA CYS A 101 13.20 3.47 -10.40
C CYS A 101 14.20 2.75 -11.30
N GLU A 102 13.70 1.80 -12.09
CA GLU A 102 14.47 1.12 -13.12
C GLU A 102 14.81 2.08 -14.26
N THR A 103 16.05 2.06 -14.74
CA THR A 103 16.46 2.82 -15.91
C THR A 103 15.86 2.24 -17.19
N CYS A 104 15.52 3.12 -18.12
CA CYS A 104 15.11 2.71 -19.46
C CYS A 104 16.19 1.84 -20.12
N PRO A 105 15.82 0.80 -20.87
CA PRO A 105 16.78 -0.07 -21.55
C PRO A 105 17.64 0.70 -22.55
N ALA A 106 18.84 0.19 -22.80
CA ALA A 106 19.80 0.81 -23.72
C ALA A 106 19.16 1.10 -25.08
N GLY A 107 19.39 2.32 -25.59
CA GLY A 107 18.77 2.80 -26.84
C GLY A 107 17.37 3.40 -26.66
N THR A 108 16.83 3.44 -25.44
CA THR A 108 15.57 4.12 -25.12
C THR A 108 15.76 5.17 -24.03
N TRP A 109 14.89 6.18 -24.01
CA TRP A 109 14.87 7.26 -23.03
C TRP A 109 13.43 7.70 -22.77
N SER A 110 13.10 7.93 -21.50
CA SER A 110 11.83 8.56 -21.12
C SER A 110 12.07 10.02 -20.77
N SER A 111 11.49 10.96 -21.51
CA SER A 111 11.44 12.37 -21.11
C SER A 111 10.44 12.64 -19.99
N GLN A 112 9.61 11.65 -19.64
CA GLN A 112 8.58 11.78 -18.64
C GLN A 112 9.16 11.51 -17.25
N VAL A 113 9.11 12.53 -16.40
CA VAL A 113 9.40 12.40 -14.96
C VAL A 113 8.26 11.62 -14.32
N GLY A 114 8.61 10.60 -13.53
CA GLY A 114 7.64 9.69 -12.93
C GLY A 114 6.99 8.73 -13.92
N ALA A 115 7.74 8.24 -14.90
CA ALA A 115 7.26 7.20 -15.79
C ALA A 115 6.82 5.95 -14.98
N THR A 116 5.61 5.45 -15.29
CA THR A 116 5.00 4.32 -14.58
C THR A 116 5.38 2.96 -15.16
N SER A 117 5.99 2.93 -16.35
CA SER A 117 6.33 1.70 -17.05
C SER A 117 7.40 1.93 -18.12
N ALA A 118 8.04 0.85 -18.55
CA ALA A 118 8.99 0.85 -19.67
C ALA A 118 8.37 1.35 -20.98
N ASN A 119 7.05 1.34 -21.12
CA ASN A 119 6.36 1.83 -22.32
C ASN A 119 6.49 3.35 -22.50
N ALA A 120 6.83 4.08 -21.42
CA ALA A 120 7.17 5.49 -21.49
C ALA A 120 8.60 5.72 -22.03
N CYS A 121 9.44 4.69 -22.08
CA CYS A 121 10.77 4.76 -22.66
C CYS A 121 10.65 4.74 -24.19
N MET A 122 10.88 5.89 -24.81
CA MET A 122 10.85 6.05 -26.26
C MET A 122 12.23 5.76 -26.84
N ALA A 123 12.28 5.22 -28.06
CA ALA A 123 13.54 5.02 -28.75
C ALA A 123 14.29 6.35 -28.90
N CYS A 124 15.57 6.36 -28.56
CA CYS A 124 16.41 7.53 -28.79
C CYS A 124 16.47 7.83 -30.30
N PRO A 125 16.38 9.11 -30.72
CA PRO A 125 16.59 9.47 -32.11
C PRO A 125 17.98 9.02 -32.58
N MET A 126 18.10 8.73 -33.87
CA MET A 126 19.30 8.11 -34.45
C MET A 126 20.57 8.87 -34.06
N GLY A 127 21.54 8.17 -33.46
CA GLY A 127 22.79 8.74 -32.98
C GLY A 127 22.79 9.25 -31.53
N ARG A 128 21.71 9.04 -30.77
CA ARG A 128 21.65 9.30 -29.31
C ARG A 128 21.56 7.98 -28.53
N TRP A 129 22.21 7.91 -27.37
CA TRP A 129 22.13 6.81 -26.43
C TRP A 129 21.82 7.34 -25.03
N SER A 130 21.09 6.56 -24.22
CA SER A 130 20.94 6.80 -22.79
C SER A 130 22.19 6.26 -22.09
N ASN A 131 22.88 7.11 -21.32
CA ASN A 131 24.10 6.80 -20.56
C ASN A 131 23.73 6.49 -19.11
#